data_AF-A0AAE1YXA7-F1
#
_entry.id   AF-A0AAE1YXA7-F1
#
_cell.length_a   1.000
_cell.length_b   1.000
_cell.length_c   1.000
_cell.angle_alpha   90.00
_cell.angle_beta   90.00
_cell.angle_gamma   90.00
#
_symmetry.space_group_name_H-M   'P 1'
#
loop_
_entity.id
_entity.type
_entity.pdbx_description
1 polymer ?
#
loop_
_entity_poly.entity_id
_entity_poly.type
_entity_poly.pdbx_seq_one_letter_code
_entity_poly.pdbx_strand_id
1 'polypeptide(L)'
;MKVAEKVILLLNGGDGFSAAIAGGLLPNPKSNFQTLNDSFELPLECYGIKDRKVSGEITHFVNSNGHYEVSILHLQNYEPPILACALNEVLLKLAGEDLSTVPTIIAPFLVPESKIKLENRYTEKSEKVLVYGIKLGPTTDVIQALSSRLQKSPPLLYINHEGLATLRHLANVMKLPTVMLIGLSGQRISNKNSTEELEVICQIGDHLASISALSFSKEKVVQNPPKISRESKEAWRALYG
;
A
#
# COMPACT_ATOMS: atom_id res chain seq x y z
N MET A 1 4.53 0.34 18.90
CA MET A 1 3.92 -0.52 17.87
C MET A 1 4.96 -1.53 17.45
N LYS A 2 4.74 -2.83 17.72
CA LYS A 2 5.70 -3.88 17.35
C LYS A 2 5.29 -4.44 15.99
N VAL A 3 6.22 -4.55 15.06
CA VAL A 3 5.96 -5.02 13.69
C VAL A 3 7.07 -5.97 13.22
N ALA A 4 6.77 -6.75 12.17
CA ALA A 4 7.76 -7.54 11.45
C ALA A 4 8.75 -6.64 10.69
N GLU A 5 9.87 -7.22 10.25
CA GLU A 5 10.81 -6.56 9.33
C GLU A 5 10.14 -6.20 7.98
N LYS A 6 9.08 -6.91 7.60
CA LYS A 6 8.29 -6.67 6.39
C LYS A 6 6.92 -6.12 6.76
N VAL A 7 6.65 -4.88 6.39
CA VAL A 7 5.37 -4.22 6.68
C VAL A 7 4.65 -3.90 5.39
N ILE A 8 3.46 -4.48 5.19
CA ILE A 8 2.56 -4.11 4.10
C ILE A 8 1.64 -3.00 4.63
N LEU A 9 1.81 -1.77 4.14
CA LEU A 9 1.02 -0.61 4.55
C LEU A 9 -0.17 -0.41 3.60
N LEU A 10 -1.38 -0.62 4.12
CA LEU A 10 -2.63 -0.44 3.39
C LEU A 10 -3.34 0.83 3.88
N LEU A 11 -3.61 1.75 2.95
CA LEU A 11 -4.36 2.99 3.22
C LEU A 11 -5.86 2.79 2.97
N ASN A 12 -6.69 3.73 3.42
CA ASN A 12 -8.14 3.81 3.15
C ASN A 12 -9.04 2.85 3.94
N GLY A 13 -8.66 2.49 5.18
CA GLY A 13 -9.61 2.01 6.20
C GLY A 13 -10.29 0.68 5.96
N GLY A 14 -9.74 -0.20 5.11
CA GLY A 14 -10.25 -1.56 4.93
C GLY A 14 -11.45 -1.68 3.99
N ASP A 15 -11.77 -0.66 3.19
CA ASP A 15 -12.74 -0.76 2.10
C ASP A 15 -12.05 -0.82 0.73
N GLY A 16 -12.73 -1.39 -0.26
CA GLY A 16 -12.28 -1.39 -1.65
C GLY A 16 -11.00 -2.21 -1.87
N PHE A 17 -10.01 -1.61 -2.54
CA PHE A 17 -8.75 -2.24 -2.94
C PHE A 17 -7.97 -2.83 -1.75
N SER A 18 -7.87 -2.10 -0.64
CA SER A 18 -7.12 -2.53 0.54
C SER A 18 -7.74 -3.77 1.19
N ALA A 19 -9.09 -3.84 1.20
CA ALA A 19 -9.82 -5.01 1.66
C ALA A 19 -9.54 -6.23 0.79
N ALA A 20 -9.54 -6.05 -0.53
CA ALA A 20 -9.28 -7.11 -1.50
C ALA A 20 -7.86 -7.69 -1.34
N ILE A 21 -6.84 -6.82 -1.20
CA ILE A 21 -5.46 -7.25 -0.98
C ILE A 21 -5.33 -8.02 0.33
N ALA A 22 -5.84 -7.48 1.44
CA ALA A 22 -5.72 -8.13 2.74
C ALA A 22 -6.51 -9.45 2.83
N GLY A 23 -7.73 -9.48 2.29
CA GLY A 23 -8.56 -10.68 2.25
C GLY A 23 -8.02 -11.77 1.32
N GLY A 24 -7.26 -11.37 0.29
CA GLY A 24 -6.58 -12.29 -0.64
C GLY A 24 -5.27 -12.86 -0.07
N LEU A 25 -4.58 -12.14 0.81
CA LEU A 25 -3.34 -12.60 1.44
C LEU A 25 -3.63 -13.55 2.60
N LEU A 26 -3.20 -14.79 2.46
CA LEU A 26 -3.44 -15.87 3.41
C LEU A 26 -2.12 -16.53 3.85
N PRO A 27 -2.05 -17.09 5.07
CA PRO A 27 -0.98 -18.01 5.43
C PRO A 27 -0.81 -19.08 4.35
N ASN A 28 0.42 -19.36 3.95
CA ASN A 28 0.67 -20.44 3.01
C ASN A 28 0.18 -21.77 3.62
N PRO A 29 -0.62 -22.59 2.92
CA PRO A 29 -1.15 -23.85 3.47
C PRO A 29 -0.08 -24.83 3.96
N LYS A 30 1.16 -24.70 3.46
CA LYS A 30 2.31 -25.51 3.86
C LYS A 30 3.09 -24.94 5.04
N SER A 31 2.73 -23.74 5.49
CA SER A 31 3.39 -23.03 6.59
C SER A 31 2.57 -23.17 7.88
N ASN A 32 3.26 -23.20 9.01
CA ASN A 32 2.63 -23.20 10.34
C ASN A 32 2.48 -21.78 10.89
N PHE A 33 2.06 -20.82 10.05
CA PHE A 33 1.90 -19.44 10.52
C PHE A 33 0.65 -19.28 11.37
N GLN A 34 0.82 -18.65 12.53
CA GLN A 34 -0.27 -18.13 13.33
C GLN A 34 -0.59 -16.71 12.88
N THR A 35 -1.87 -16.39 12.74
CA THR A 35 -2.33 -15.02 12.52
C THR A 35 -2.67 -14.39 13.88
N LEU A 36 -2.06 -13.24 14.17
CA LEU A 36 -2.37 -12.43 15.36
C LEU A 36 -2.87 -11.07 14.93
N ASN A 37 -3.98 -10.61 15.50
CA ASN A 37 -4.51 -9.28 15.23
C ASN A 37 -4.21 -8.37 16.42
N ASP A 38 -3.76 -7.17 16.12
CA ASP A 38 -3.53 -6.10 17.07
C ASP A 38 -4.17 -4.81 16.54
N SER A 39 -4.28 -3.80 17.40
CA SER A 39 -4.75 -2.47 17.03
C SER A 39 -3.85 -1.43 17.65
N PHE A 40 -3.78 -0.25 17.03
CA PHE A 40 -2.97 0.84 17.55
C PHE A 40 -3.74 2.14 17.52
N GLU A 41 -3.38 3.01 18.46
CA GLU A 41 -3.75 4.42 18.45
C GLU A 41 -2.51 5.28 18.64
N LEU A 42 -2.37 6.35 17.84
CA LEU A 42 -1.31 7.34 17.99
C LEU A 42 -1.90 8.74 18.18
N PRO A 43 -1.33 9.52 19.11
CA PRO A 43 -1.70 10.91 19.33
C PRO A 43 -1.43 11.78 18.07
N LEU A 44 -2.23 12.84 17.88
CA LEU A 44 -2.03 13.87 16.85
C LEU A 44 -1.86 15.28 17.45
N GLU A 45 -1.73 15.36 18.77
CA GLU A 45 -1.70 16.61 19.53
C GLU A 45 -0.50 17.48 19.17
N CYS A 46 0.60 16.88 18.72
CA CYS A 46 1.78 17.59 18.20
C CYS A 46 1.47 18.44 16.95
N TYR A 47 0.40 18.12 16.21
CA TYR A 47 -0.11 18.91 15.09
C TYR A 47 -1.25 19.86 15.48
N GLY A 48 -1.57 19.96 16.78
CA GLY A 48 -2.70 20.76 17.28
C GLY A 48 -4.07 20.08 17.14
N ILE A 49 -4.11 18.80 16.75
CA ILE A 49 -5.35 18.02 16.60
C ILE A 49 -5.58 17.24 17.89
N LYS A 50 -6.62 17.58 18.66
CA LYS A 50 -6.88 17.01 20.00
C LYS A 50 -8.09 16.08 20.06
N ASP A 51 -9.00 16.20 19.09
CA ASP A 51 -10.26 15.48 19.00
C ASP A 51 -10.14 14.19 18.17
N ARG A 52 -8.99 13.96 17.54
CA ARG A 52 -8.74 12.80 16.69
C ARG A 52 -7.40 12.17 17.00
N LYS A 53 -7.35 10.86 16.84
CA LYS A 53 -6.13 10.04 16.89
C LYS A 53 -5.93 9.34 15.56
N VAL A 54 -4.71 8.91 15.30
CA VAL A 54 -4.45 7.90 14.29
C VAL A 54 -4.85 6.56 14.87
N SER A 55 -5.63 5.79 14.13
CA SER A 55 -6.09 4.46 14.53
C SER A 55 -5.95 3.51 13.36
N GLY A 56 -5.66 2.25 13.67
CA GLY A 56 -5.54 1.22 12.66
C GLY A 56 -5.42 -0.17 13.27
N GLU A 57 -5.49 -1.16 12.39
CA GLU A 57 -5.39 -2.58 12.72
C GLU A 57 -4.08 -3.13 12.17
N ILE A 58 -3.53 -4.14 12.84
CA ILE A 58 -2.32 -4.83 12.41
C ILE A 58 -2.58 -6.32 12.42
N THR A 59 -2.38 -6.96 11.27
CA THR A 59 -2.43 -8.41 11.14
C THR A 59 -1.01 -8.93 11.02
N HIS A 60 -0.57 -9.68 12.02
CA HIS A 60 0.73 -10.31 12.07
C HIS A 60 0.66 -11.77 11.61
N PHE A 61 1.63 -12.17 10.80
CA PHE A 61 1.89 -13.57 10.49
C PHE A 61 3.15 -14.01 11.23
N VAL A 62 2.97 -14.90 12.19
CA VAL A 62 4.01 -15.33 13.13
C VAL A 62 4.38 -16.78 12.88
N ASN A 63 5.67 -17.07 12.78
CA ASN A 63 6.15 -18.44 12.59
C ASN A 63 6.08 -19.28 13.86
N SER A 64 6.35 -20.59 13.72
CA SER A 64 6.32 -21.54 14.85
C SER A 64 7.28 -21.20 15.99
N ASN A 65 8.29 -20.35 15.72
CA ASN A 65 9.28 -19.92 16.69
C ASN A 65 8.87 -18.60 17.39
N GLY A 66 7.69 -18.06 17.07
CA GLY A 66 7.19 -16.80 17.64
C GLY A 66 7.77 -15.54 16.98
N HIS A 67 8.50 -15.66 15.87
CA HIS A 67 9.01 -14.50 15.13
C HIS A 67 7.99 -13.97 14.13
N TYR A 68 7.89 -12.63 14.06
CA TYR A 68 7.02 -11.93 13.13
C TYR A 68 7.64 -11.94 11.73
N GLU A 69 7.01 -12.64 10.79
CA GLU A 69 7.50 -12.76 9.40
C GLU A 69 7.04 -11.58 8.54
N VAL A 70 5.74 -11.25 8.62
CA VAL A 70 5.10 -10.14 7.91
C VAL A 70 4.04 -9.52 8.81
N SER A 71 3.90 -8.20 8.73
CA SER A 71 2.80 -7.46 9.34
C SER A 71 2.06 -6.67 8.27
N ILE A 72 0.74 -6.81 8.21
CA ILE A 72 -0.11 -5.97 7.37
C ILE A 72 -0.71 -4.90 8.27
N LEU A 73 -0.41 -3.64 7.99
CA LEU A 73 -0.91 -2.50 8.74
C LEU A 73 -2.01 -1.82 7.94
N HIS A 74 -3.20 -1.79 8.54
CA HIS A 74 -4.40 -1.17 8.01
C HIS A 74 -4.63 0.17 8.69
N LEU A 75 -4.37 1.25 7.96
CA LEU A 75 -4.66 2.58 8.47
C LEU A 75 -6.14 2.92 8.25
N GLN A 76 -6.81 3.49 9.25
CA GLN A 76 -8.15 4.04 9.05
C GLN A 76 -8.18 5.07 7.91
N ASN A 77 -9.38 5.32 7.37
CA ASN A 77 -9.51 6.30 6.30
C ASN A 77 -9.38 7.72 6.86
N TYR A 78 -8.38 8.45 6.39
CA TYR A 78 -8.15 9.85 6.74
C TYR A 78 -8.14 10.69 5.48
N GLU A 79 -8.89 11.79 5.50
CA GLU A 79 -8.85 12.81 4.45
C GLU A 79 -7.70 13.81 4.71
N PRO A 80 -7.11 14.41 3.67
CA PRO A 80 -6.22 15.55 3.83
C PRO A 80 -6.88 16.70 4.60
N PRO A 81 -6.14 17.46 5.43
CA PRO A 81 -4.71 17.34 5.70
C PRO A 81 -4.35 16.30 6.79
N ILE A 82 -5.34 15.70 7.45
CA ILE A 82 -5.12 14.78 8.58
C ILE A 82 -4.37 13.53 8.14
N LEU A 83 -4.57 13.08 6.89
CA LEU A 83 -3.82 11.97 6.30
C LEU A 83 -2.30 12.14 6.40
N ALA A 84 -1.79 13.35 6.15
CA ALA A 84 -0.36 13.62 6.22
C ALA A 84 0.17 13.51 7.64
N CYS A 85 -0.58 14.04 8.62
CA CYS A 85 -0.24 13.92 10.04
C CYS A 85 -0.26 12.45 10.49
N ALA A 86 -1.30 11.72 10.08
CA ALA A 86 -1.47 10.31 10.41
C ALA A 86 -0.35 9.43 9.84
N LEU A 87 -0.01 9.62 8.56
CA LEU A 87 1.11 8.92 7.93
C LEU A 87 2.43 9.29 8.59
N ASN A 88 2.65 10.55 8.95
CA ASN A 88 3.88 10.97 9.61
C ASN A 88 4.08 10.21 10.93
N GLU A 89 3.07 10.16 11.80
CA GLU A 89 3.13 9.43 13.06
C GLU A 89 3.34 7.92 12.88
N VAL A 90 2.64 7.30 11.93
CA VAL A 90 2.80 5.88 11.64
C VAL A 90 4.21 5.57 11.14
N LEU A 91 4.74 6.37 10.21
CA LEU A 91 6.07 6.19 9.67
C LEU A 91 7.15 6.43 10.73
N LEU A 92 7.00 7.45 11.59
CA LEU A 92 7.90 7.67 12.73
C LEU A 92 7.89 6.49 13.70
N LYS A 93 6.71 5.93 13.99
CA LYS A 93 6.62 4.73 14.84
C LYS A 93 7.20 3.48 14.20
N LEU A 94 7.13 3.35 12.87
CA LEU A 94 7.79 2.26 12.15
C LEU A 94 9.31 2.44 12.09
N ALA A 95 9.79 3.68 11.93
CA ALA A 95 11.21 3.99 11.93
C ALA A 95 11.89 3.60 13.26
N GLY A 96 11.15 3.67 14.37
CA GLY A 96 11.68 3.39 15.70
C GLY A 96 12.66 4.46 16.17
N GLU A 97 13.19 4.28 17.37
CA GLU A 97 14.24 5.16 17.94
C GLU A 97 15.63 4.75 17.44
N ASP A 98 15.84 3.45 17.18
CA ASP A 98 17.08 2.89 16.67
C ASP A 98 16.95 2.48 15.19
N LEU A 99 17.73 3.14 14.32
CA LEU A 99 17.70 2.92 12.87
C LEU A 99 18.21 1.53 12.43
N SER A 100 18.70 0.69 13.34
CA SER A 100 19.25 -0.64 13.01
C SER A 100 18.18 -1.70 12.70
N THR A 101 16.92 -1.47 13.07
CA THR A 101 15.81 -2.42 12.89
C THR A 101 14.62 -1.80 12.16
N VAL A 102 14.89 -0.88 11.22
CA VAL A 102 13.84 -0.23 10.42
C VAL A 102 13.19 -1.25 9.48
N PRO A 103 11.87 -1.47 9.55
CA PRO A 103 11.19 -2.41 8.67
C PRO A 103 11.15 -1.87 7.24
N THR A 104 11.18 -2.79 6.27
CA THR A 104 10.88 -2.48 4.87
C THR A 104 9.38 -2.28 4.71
N ILE A 105 8.99 -1.11 4.24
CA ILE A 105 7.60 -0.74 4.00
C ILE A 105 7.23 -1.08 2.55
N ILE A 106 6.14 -1.82 2.35
CA ILE A 106 5.59 -2.14 1.04
C ILE A 106 4.18 -1.57 0.97
N ALA A 107 3.96 -0.60 0.10
CA ALA A 107 2.69 0.12 0.03
C ALA A 107 2.05 -0.08 -1.35
N PRO A 108 1.04 -0.96 -1.47
CA PRO A 108 0.31 -1.14 -2.71
C PRO A 108 -0.75 -0.06 -2.91
N PHE A 109 -0.93 0.37 -4.17
CA PHE A 109 -1.91 1.35 -4.60
C PHE A 109 -2.56 0.89 -5.90
N LEU A 110 -3.87 1.09 -6.00
CA LEU A 110 -4.61 1.06 -7.26
C LEU A 110 -5.01 2.48 -7.60
N VAL A 111 -4.51 3.01 -8.70
CA VAL A 111 -4.66 4.43 -9.06
C VAL A 111 -5.21 4.56 -10.47
N PRO A 112 -6.25 5.40 -10.69
CA PRO A 112 -6.70 5.74 -12.03
C PRO A 112 -5.55 6.32 -12.86
N GLU A 113 -5.41 5.89 -14.11
CA GLU A 113 -4.36 6.38 -15.02
C GLU A 113 -4.40 7.91 -15.16
N SER A 114 -5.59 8.51 -15.15
CA SER A 114 -5.76 9.97 -15.18
C SER A 114 -5.10 10.72 -14.01
N LYS A 115 -4.82 10.03 -12.90
CA LYS A 115 -4.16 10.59 -11.71
C LYS A 115 -2.65 10.43 -11.73
N ILE A 116 -2.06 9.77 -12.74
CA ILE A 116 -0.62 9.56 -12.83
C ILE A 116 -0.13 9.89 -14.24
N LYS A 117 0.84 10.80 -14.35
CA LYS A 117 1.54 11.06 -15.60
C LYS A 117 2.92 10.40 -15.57
N LEU A 118 3.10 9.37 -16.38
CA LEU A 118 4.39 8.72 -16.62
C LEU A 118 5.13 9.41 -17.76
N GLU A 119 6.46 9.50 -17.66
CA GLU A 119 7.30 9.95 -18.78
C GLU A 119 7.27 8.88 -19.90
N ASN A 120 6.60 9.20 -21.01
CA ASN A 120 6.51 8.32 -22.16
C ASN A 120 7.88 8.19 -22.84
N ARG A 121 8.63 7.12 -22.52
CA ARG A 121 9.54 6.54 -23.50
C ARG A 121 8.80 5.40 -24.17
N TYR A 122 8.18 5.72 -25.30
CA TYR A 122 7.65 4.71 -26.21
C TYR A 122 8.80 3.79 -26.64
N THR A 123 8.90 2.62 -26.03
CA THR A 123 9.48 1.45 -26.71
C THR A 123 8.32 0.63 -27.22
N GLU A 124 8.08 0.76 -28.52
CA GLU A 124 7.22 -0.11 -29.29
C GLU A 124 7.56 -1.59 -28.98
N LYS A 125 6.53 -2.40 -28.72
CA LYS A 125 6.56 -3.87 -28.49
C LYS A 125 6.96 -4.39 -27.10
N SER A 126 6.49 -3.79 -26.02
CA SER A 126 6.52 -4.43 -24.69
C SER A 126 5.12 -4.80 -24.22
N GLU A 127 4.98 -5.97 -23.60
CA GLU A 127 3.75 -6.40 -22.92
C GLU A 127 3.22 -5.28 -22.01
N LYS A 128 1.89 -5.11 -22.01
CA LYS A 128 1.22 -4.03 -21.29
C LYS A 128 1.47 -4.17 -19.78
N VAL A 129 2.29 -3.28 -19.22
CA VAL A 129 2.64 -3.30 -17.80
C VAL A 129 1.49 -2.73 -16.98
N LEU A 130 0.91 -3.58 -16.13
CA LEU A 130 -0.23 -3.21 -15.28
C LEU A 130 0.21 -2.71 -13.90
N VAL A 131 1.41 -3.10 -13.44
CA VAL A 131 1.94 -2.77 -12.12
C VAL A 131 3.38 -2.29 -12.20
N TYR A 132 3.68 -1.16 -11.55
CA TYR A 132 5.01 -0.57 -11.46
C TYR A 132 5.52 -0.52 -10.02
N GLY A 133 6.83 -0.62 -9.83
CA GLY A 133 7.48 -0.43 -8.53
C GLY A 133 8.26 0.88 -8.45
N ILE A 134 7.96 1.72 -7.45
CA ILE A 134 8.85 2.81 -7.01
C ILE A 134 9.61 2.36 -5.78
N LYS A 135 10.92 2.61 -5.75
CA LYS A 135 11.78 2.33 -4.59
C LYS A 135 12.25 3.65 -3.99
N LEU A 136 12.22 3.73 -2.66
CA LEU A 136 12.67 4.89 -1.88
C LEU A 136 13.54 4.39 -0.73
N GLY A 137 14.52 5.20 -0.34
CA GLY A 137 15.41 4.90 0.78
C GLY A 137 16.45 3.80 0.50
N PRO A 138 17.06 3.25 1.56
CA PRO A 138 18.05 2.17 1.48
C PRO A 138 17.47 0.90 0.85
N THR A 139 18.28 0.19 0.07
CA THR A 139 17.91 -1.11 -0.50
C THR A 139 18.04 -2.21 0.56
N THR A 140 16.99 -2.99 0.76
CA THR A 140 17.00 -4.22 1.55
C THR A 140 16.83 -5.44 0.65
N ASP A 141 17.07 -6.65 1.16
CA ASP A 141 16.87 -7.90 0.42
C ASP A 141 15.45 -8.02 -0.15
N VAL A 142 14.46 -7.51 0.60
CA VAL A 142 13.05 -7.45 0.20
C VAL A 142 12.86 -6.51 -0.97
N ILE A 143 13.46 -5.32 -0.93
CA ILE A 143 13.42 -4.37 -2.04
C ILE A 143 14.05 -5.00 -3.26
N GLN A 144 15.21 -5.64 -3.13
CA GLN A 144 15.91 -6.27 -4.24
C GLN A 144 15.13 -7.45 -4.85
N ALA A 145 14.47 -8.26 -4.01
CA ALA A 145 13.61 -9.36 -4.45
C ALA A 145 12.35 -8.87 -5.19
N LEU A 146 11.71 -7.79 -4.73
CA LEU A 146 10.61 -7.14 -5.46
C LEU A 146 11.11 -6.51 -6.77
N SER A 147 12.27 -5.87 -6.72
CA SER A 147 12.88 -5.15 -7.83
C SER A 147 13.14 -6.00 -9.07
N SER A 148 13.52 -7.26 -8.88
CA SER A 148 13.82 -8.18 -9.98
C SER A 148 12.55 -8.66 -10.69
N ARG A 149 11.39 -8.53 -10.05
CA ARG A 149 10.08 -8.98 -10.54
C ARG A 149 9.23 -7.85 -11.10
N LEU A 150 9.47 -6.63 -10.64
CA LEU A 150 8.75 -5.44 -11.07
C LEU A 150 9.46 -4.80 -12.26
N GLN A 151 8.69 -4.38 -13.26
CA GLN A 151 9.24 -3.49 -14.26
C GLN A 151 9.65 -2.17 -13.59
N LYS A 152 10.83 -1.67 -13.97
CA LYS A 152 11.34 -0.40 -13.47
C LYS A 152 10.36 0.69 -13.88
N SER A 153 9.78 1.37 -12.90
CA SER A 153 8.84 2.46 -13.18
C SER A 153 9.52 3.53 -14.04
N PRO A 154 8.86 4.00 -15.12
CA PRO A 154 9.27 5.24 -15.77
C PRO A 154 9.33 6.37 -14.74
N PRO A 155 10.18 7.38 -14.92
CA PRO A 155 10.12 8.57 -14.08
C PRO A 155 8.68 9.12 -14.04
N LEU A 156 8.14 9.18 -12.82
CA LEU A 156 6.80 9.74 -12.58
C LEU A 156 6.89 11.26 -12.62
N LEU A 157 6.28 11.85 -13.65
CA LEU A 157 6.24 13.30 -13.85
C LEU A 157 5.24 13.97 -12.92
N TYR A 158 4.10 13.31 -12.68
CA TYR A 158 3.00 13.89 -11.90
C TYR A 158 2.20 12.82 -11.17
N ILE A 159 1.93 13.05 -9.88
CA ILE A 159 1.08 12.20 -9.05
C ILE A 159 -0.05 13.07 -8.49
N ASN A 160 -1.26 12.87 -8.97
CA ASN A 160 -2.50 13.49 -8.48
C ASN A 160 -3.32 12.48 -7.65
N HIS A 161 -2.63 11.79 -6.75
CA HIS A 161 -3.24 10.85 -5.82
C HIS A 161 -2.67 11.12 -4.42
N GLU A 162 -3.46 11.76 -3.59
CA GLU A 162 -3.05 12.33 -2.29
C GLU A 162 -2.28 11.34 -1.41
N GLY A 163 -2.83 10.14 -1.13
CA GLY A 163 -2.15 9.16 -0.27
C GLY A 163 -0.82 8.66 -0.84
N LEU A 164 -0.72 8.54 -2.16
CA LEU A 164 0.49 8.10 -2.85
C LEU A 164 1.55 9.21 -2.82
N ALA A 165 1.16 10.45 -3.13
CA ALA A 165 2.04 11.60 -3.10
C ALA A 165 2.57 11.88 -1.68
N THR A 166 1.68 11.83 -0.69
CA THR A 166 2.00 12.05 0.72
C THR A 166 2.97 11.01 1.25
N LEU A 167 2.68 9.72 1.04
CA LEU A 167 3.57 8.64 1.46
C LEU A 167 4.93 8.74 0.75
N ARG A 168 4.95 9.00 -0.56
CA ARG A 168 6.21 9.18 -1.31
C ARG A 168 7.05 10.29 -0.71
N HIS A 169 6.44 11.44 -0.40
CA HIS A 169 7.13 12.58 0.18
C HIS A 169 7.72 12.24 1.55
N LEU A 170 6.90 11.73 2.47
CA LEU A 170 7.32 11.42 3.84
C LEU A 170 8.38 10.32 3.88
N ALA A 171 8.18 9.22 3.16
CA ALA A 171 9.15 8.13 3.08
C ALA A 171 10.52 8.59 2.53
N ASN A 172 10.51 9.52 1.57
CA ASN A 172 11.74 10.09 1.02
C ASN A 172 12.43 11.04 2.01
N VAL A 173 11.67 11.87 2.73
CA VAL A 173 12.21 12.77 3.77
C VAL A 173 12.84 11.98 4.91
N MET A 174 12.16 10.93 5.37
CA MET A 174 12.63 10.05 6.45
C MET A 174 13.68 9.03 5.99
N LYS A 175 13.93 8.91 4.68
CA LYS A 175 14.83 7.92 4.07
C LYS A 175 14.49 6.47 4.48
N LEU A 176 13.20 6.15 4.57
CA LEU A 176 12.75 4.80 4.96
C LEU A 176 12.85 3.83 3.78
N PRO A 177 13.30 2.58 4.01
CA PRO A 177 13.31 1.53 2.98
C PRO A 177 11.88 1.22 2.56
N THR A 178 11.44 1.76 1.42
CA THR A 178 10.03 1.71 1.00
C THR A 178 9.90 1.30 -0.47
N VAL A 179 8.96 0.40 -0.74
CA VAL A 179 8.52 0.04 -2.11
C VAL A 179 7.06 0.38 -2.28
N MET A 180 6.74 1.19 -3.27
CA MET A 180 5.36 1.51 -3.64
C MET A 180 4.99 0.69 -4.88
N LEU A 181 3.99 -0.16 -4.76
CA LEU A 181 3.44 -0.94 -5.90
C LEU A 181 2.26 -0.18 -6.47
N ILE A 182 2.36 0.26 -7.71
CA ILE A 182 1.33 1.09 -8.35
C ILE A 182 0.70 0.30 -9.49
N GLY A 183 -0.53 -0.13 -9.25
CA GLY A 183 -1.42 -0.64 -10.27
C GLY A 183 -2.22 0.48 -10.92
N LEU A 184 -2.33 0.49 -12.24
CA LEU A 184 -3.14 1.48 -12.96
C LEU A 184 -4.54 0.93 -13.25
N SER A 185 -5.58 1.73 -12.96
CA SER A 185 -6.97 1.45 -13.35
C SER A 185 -7.47 2.38 -14.46
N GLY A 186 -8.42 1.92 -15.27
CA GLY A 186 -9.12 2.78 -16.26
C GLY A 186 -8.45 2.93 -17.63
N GLN A 187 -7.58 2.01 -18.04
CA GLN A 187 -6.83 2.07 -19.32
C GLN A 187 -7.71 1.92 -20.61
N ARG A 188 -9.04 1.81 -20.52
CA ARG A 188 -9.95 1.78 -21.68
C ARG A 188 -11.17 2.68 -21.47
N ILE A 189 -11.43 3.55 -22.45
CA ILE A 189 -12.56 4.50 -22.49
C ILE A 189 -13.91 3.79 -22.77
N SER A 190 -13.93 2.50 -23.11
CA SER A 190 -15.16 1.77 -23.40
C SER A 190 -15.31 0.51 -22.53
N ASN A 191 -16.42 0.49 -21.78
CA ASN A 191 -16.95 -0.56 -20.91
C ASN A 191 -16.28 -0.75 -19.54
N LYS A 192 -17.15 -0.67 -18.51
CA LYS A 192 -16.90 -1.00 -17.11
C LYS A 192 -16.36 -2.44 -16.98
N ASN A 193 -15.05 -2.64 -17.03
CA ASN A 193 -14.48 -3.97 -16.91
C ASN A 193 -13.83 -4.15 -15.53
N SER A 194 -14.62 -4.62 -14.57
CA SER A 194 -14.16 -5.16 -13.28
C SER A 194 -13.04 -6.21 -13.41
N THR A 195 -12.87 -6.80 -14.60
CA THR A 195 -11.85 -7.80 -14.91
C THR A 195 -10.43 -7.23 -14.97
N GLU A 196 -10.22 -6.03 -15.52
CA GLU A 196 -8.87 -5.44 -15.63
C GLU A 196 -8.36 -4.98 -14.25
N GLU A 197 -9.21 -4.32 -13.46
CA GLU A 197 -8.87 -3.96 -12.07
C GLU A 197 -8.58 -5.19 -11.22
N LEU A 198 -9.34 -6.27 -11.41
CA LEU A 198 -9.11 -7.53 -10.72
C LEU A 198 -7.79 -8.18 -11.13
N GLU A 199 -7.40 -8.09 -12.41
CA GLU A 199 -6.09 -8.55 -12.88
C GLU A 199 -4.95 -7.77 -12.22
N VAL A 200 -5.07 -6.44 -12.15
CA VAL A 200 -4.11 -5.57 -11.45
C VAL A 200 -4.01 -5.94 -9.96
N ILE A 201 -5.14 -6.15 -9.30
CA ILE A 201 -5.18 -6.58 -7.89
C ILE A 201 -4.48 -7.94 -7.72
N CYS A 202 -4.72 -8.89 -8.63
CA CYS A 202 -4.06 -10.20 -8.59
C CYS A 202 -2.56 -10.09 -8.76
N GLN A 203 -2.10 -9.29 -9.73
CA GLN A 203 -0.66 -9.08 -9.94
C GLN A 203 0.00 -8.45 -8.71
N ILE A 204 -0.61 -7.43 -8.11
CA ILE A 204 -0.12 -6.84 -6.85
C ILE A 204 -0.09 -7.91 -5.75
N GLY A 205 -1.17 -8.67 -5.59
CA GLY A 205 -1.27 -9.76 -4.61
C GLY A 205 -0.18 -10.81 -4.77
N ASP A 206 0.09 -11.24 -6.00
CA ASP A 206 1.13 -12.22 -6.32
C ASP A 206 2.53 -11.67 -6.02
N HIS A 207 2.78 -10.39 -6.32
CA HIS A 207 4.05 -9.74 -5.93
C HIS A 207 4.21 -9.71 -4.42
N LEU A 208 3.18 -9.34 -3.66
CA LEU A 208 3.19 -9.34 -2.20
C LEU A 208 3.38 -10.74 -1.62
N ALA A 209 2.70 -11.76 -2.16
CA ALA A 209 2.87 -13.15 -1.76
C ALA A 209 4.27 -13.67 -2.06
N SER A 210 4.91 -13.25 -3.15
CA SER A 210 6.23 -13.76 -3.55
C SER A 210 7.38 -13.35 -2.63
N ILE A 211 7.22 -12.25 -1.88
CA ILE A 211 8.23 -11.71 -0.96
C ILE A 211 7.85 -11.86 0.52
N SER A 212 6.62 -12.26 0.75
CA SER A 212 6.15 -12.76 2.03
C SER A 212 6.19 -14.28 2.02
N ALA A 213 6.02 -14.91 3.16
CA ALA A 213 5.79 -16.34 3.22
C ALA A 213 4.29 -16.69 3.04
N LEU A 214 3.49 -15.73 2.52
CA LEU A 214 2.05 -15.85 2.33
C LEU A 214 1.72 -16.41 0.95
N SER A 215 0.44 -16.74 0.76
CA SER A 215 -0.16 -17.08 -0.53
C SER A 215 -1.26 -16.08 -0.86
N PHE A 216 -1.44 -15.78 -2.14
CA PHE A 216 -2.53 -14.93 -2.59
C PHE A 216 -3.65 -15.77 -3.23
N SER A 217 -4.90 -15.58 -2.78
CA SER A 217 -6.08 -16.24 -3.36
C SER A 217 -6.91 -15.25 -4.15
N LYS A 218 -6.94 -15.44 -5.47
CA LYS A 218 -7.83 -14.72 -6.38
C LYS A 218 -9.30 -15.00 -6.08
N GLU A 219 -9.66 -16.22 -5.66
CA GLU A 219 -11.05 -16.57 -5.37
C GLU A 219 -11.62 -15.72 -4.22
N LYS A 220 -10.82 -15.46 -3.17
CA LYS A 220 -11.26 -14.63 -2.05
C LYS A 220 -11.45 -13.16 -2.42
N VAL A 221 -10.68 -12.66 -3.38
CA VAL A 221 -10.85 -11.30 -3.93
C VAL A 221 -12.17 -11.18 -4.68
N VAL A 222 -12.54 -12.21 -5.47
CA VAL A 222 -13.80 -12.24 -6.22
C VAL A 222 -15.01 -12.34 -5.29
N GLN A 223 -14.90 -13.06 -4.18
CA GLN A 223 -15.97 -13.23 -3.19
C GLN A 223 -16.26 -11.94 -2.40
N ASN A 224 -15.27 -11.08 -2.20
CA ASN A 224 -15.40 -9.78 -1.54
C ASN A 224 -14.95 -8.65 -2.49
N PRO A 225 -15.73 -8.35 -3.54
CA PRO A 225 -15.32 -7.37 -4.53
C PRO A 225 -15.15 -5.99 -3.87
N PRO A 226 -14.13 -5.22 -4.29
CA PRO A 226 -13.93 -3.88 -3.76
C PRO A 226 -15.18 -3.03 -4.01
N LYS A 227 -15.76 -2.46 -2.95
CA LYS A 227 -16.87 -1.51 -3.09
C LYS A 227 -16.39 -0.31 -3.91
N ILE A 228 -16.96 -0.12 -5.10
CA ILE A 228 -16.70 1.05 -5.94
C ILE A 228 -17.44 2.22 -5.28
N SER A 229 -16.74 3.02 -4.47
CA SER A 229 -17.28 4.29 -4.00
C SER A 229 -17.39 5.23 -5.21
N ARG A 230 -18.60 5.40 -5.73
CA ARG A 230 -18.92 6.49 -6.65
C ARG A 230 -18.83 7.81 -5.87
N GLU A 231 -18.20 8.79 -6.51
CA GLU A 231 -18.12 10.20 -6.13
C GLU A 231 -17.17 10.53 -4.96
N SER A 232 -15.92 10.83 -5.31
CA SER A 232 -15.18 11.88 -4.61
C SER A 232 -15.90 13.20 -4.89
N LYS A 233 -16.79 13.63 -3.99
CA LYS A 233 -17.14 15.05 -3.92
C LYS A 233 -15.86 15.76 -3.49
N GLU A 234 -15.17 16.33 -4.46
CA GLU A 234 -13.94 17.06 -4.22
C GLU A 234 -14.24 18.17 -3.21
N ALA A 235 -13.58 18.13 -2.04
CA ALA A 235 -13.87 19.01 -0.92
C ALA A 235 -13.78 20.51 -1.29
N TRP A 236 -13.00 20.86 -2.31
CA TRP A 236 -12.91 22.23 -2.81
C TRP A 236 -14.19 22.75 -3.47
N ARG A 237 -15.09 21.88 -3.97
CA ARG A 237 -16.38 22.32 -4.51
C ARG A 237 -17.30 22.90 -3.43
N ALA A 238 -17.17 22.45 -2.19
CA ALA A 238 -17.90 23.04 -1.07
C ALA A 238 -17.45 24.47 -0.74
N LEU A 239 -16.25 24.88 -1.19
CA LEU A 239 -15.72 26.23 -0.95
C LEU A 239 -16.13 27.23 -2.04
N TYR A 240 -16.52 26.76 -3.23
CA TYR A 240 -16.77 27.63 -4.39
C TYR A 240 -18.17 27.53 -5.00
N GLY A 241 -19.04 26.64 -4.49
CA GLY A 241 -20.43 26.51 -4.94
C GLY A 241 -20.59 25.67 -6.20
#